data_AF-A0A9X1TF39-F1
#
_entry.id   AF-A0A9X1TF39-F1
#
_cell.length_a   1.000
_cell.length_b   1.000
_cell.length_c   1.000
_cell.angle_alpha   90.00
_cell.angle_beta   90.00
_cell.angle_gamma   90.00
#
_symmetry.space_group_name_H-M   'P 1'
#
loop_
_entity.id
_entity.type
_entity.pdbx_description
1 polymer ?
#
loop_
_entity_poly.entity_id
_entity_poly.type
_entity_poly.pdbx_seq_one_letter_code
_entity_poly.pdbx_strand_id
1 'polypeptide(L)' 'MKVLEKKFTIPANLAPKTTIDNSLPDLSNHPVVLKKAEAARKFLETHPIPEHLLKR' A
#
# COMPACT_ATOMS: atom_id res chain seq x y z
N MET A 1 -19.02 -27.84 15.39
CA MET A 1 -18.37 -28.07 14.08
C MET A 1 -17.06 -27.29 14.07
N LYS A 2 -15.91 -27.96 13.91
CA LYS A 2 -14.59 -27.33 14.02
C LYS A 2 -14.13 -26.94 12.60
N VAL A 3 -14.20 -25.66 12.27
CA VAL A 3 -13.80 -25.15 10.95
C VAL A 3 -12.29 -24.91 10.99
N LEU A 4 -11.54 -25.62 10.14
CA LEU A 4 -10.10 -25.38 9.98
C LEU A 4 -9.91 -24.04 9.25
N GLU A 5 -9.40 -23.02 9.94
CA GLU A 5 -8.97 -21.77 9.32
C GLU A 5 -7.72 -22.04 8.45
N LYS A 6 -7.90 -22.04 7.13
CA LYS A 6 -6.80 -22.18 6.19
C LYS A 6 -6.02 -20.86 6.14
N LYS A 7 -4.93 -20.76 6.90
CA LYS A 7 -3.99 -19.63 6.85
C LYS A 7 -3.33 -19.60 5.47
N PHE A 8 -3.76 -18.72 4.58
CA PHE A 8 -3.08 -18.46 3.31
C PHE A 8 -1.77 -17.70 3.60
N THR A 9 -0.72 -18.44 3.92
CA THR A 9 0.64 -17.90 3.88
C THR A 9 1.07 -17.91 2.42
N ILE A 10 1.21 -16.72 1.83
CA ILE A 10 1.77 -16.60 0.48
C ILE A 10 3.21 -17.12 0.59
N PRO A 11 3.58 -18.21 -0.11
CA PRO A 11 4.93 -18.75 -0.01
C PRO A 11 5.92 -17.68 -0.47
N ALA A 12 7.11 -17.62 0.14
CA ALA A 12 8.11 -16.59 -0.12
C ALA A 12 8.46 -16.42 -1.62
N ASN A 13 8.28 -17.48 -2.41
CA ASN A 13 8.50 -17.49 -3.86
C ASN A 13 7.42 -16.73 -4.67
N LEU A 14 6.26 -16.45 -4.08
CA LEU A 14 5.16 -15.65 -4.64
C LEU A 14 5.06 -14.27 -3.97
N ALA A 15 5.95 -13.96 -3.02
CA ALA A 15 6.03 -12.62 -2.46
C ALA A 15 6.40 -11.64 -3.60
N PRO A 16 5.72 -10.49 -3.72
CA PRO A 16 6.05 -9.52 -4.75
C PRO A 16 7.49 -9.07 -4.56
N LYS A 17 8.37 -9.49 -5.47
CA LYS A 17 9.75 -9.04 -5.51
C LYS A 17 9.74 -7.59 -5.97
N THR A 18 9.90 -6.66 -5.04
CA THR A 18 10.10 -5.24 -5.35
C THR A 18 11.46 -5.09 -6.02
N THR A 19 11.47 -5.14 -7.34
CA THR A 19 12.66 -4.83 -8.14
C THR A 19 12.79 -3.31 -8.19
N ILE A 20 13.68 -2.76 -7.37
CA ILE A 20 13.99 -1.33 -7.39
C ILE A 20 15.04 -1.11 -8.47
N ASP A 21 14.73 -0.24 -9.44
CA ASP A 21 15.68 0.18 -10.46
C ASP A 21 16.51 1.35 -9.93
N ASN A 22 17.77 1.08 -9.59
CA ASN A 22 18.70 2.08 -9.06
C ASN A 22 19.18 3.10 -10.11
N SER A 23 18.85 2.90 -11.39
CA SER A 23 19.16 3.88 -12.45
C SER A 23 18.21 5.07 -12.46
N LEU A 24 17.05 4.93 -11.81
CA LEU A 24 16.05 6.00 -11.74
C LEU A 24 16.28 6.89 -10.52
N PRO A 25 16.03 8.21 -10.64
CA PRO A 25 16.14 9.13 -9.52
C PRO A 25 15.03 8.88 -8.49
N ASP A 26 15.35 9.05 -7.21
CA ASP A 26 14.35 9.02 -6.15
C ASP A 26 13.44 10.25 -6.23
N LEU A 27 12.15 10.01 -6.46
CA LEU A 27 11.13 11.04 -6.59
C LEU A 27 10.39 11.34 -5.28
N SER A 28 10.79 10.73 -4.15
CA SER A 28 10.12 10.88 -2.86
C SER A 28 9.96 12.34 -2.42
N ASN A 29 10.94 13.19 -2.73
CA ASN A 29 10.93 14.62 -2.41
C ASN A 29 10.57 15.52 -3.59
N HIS A 30 10.14 14.96 -4.73
CA HIS A 30 9.82 15.75 -5.91
C HIS A 30 8.57 16.60 -5.65
N PRO A 31 8.55 17.90 -6.02
CA PRO A 31 7.46 18.82 -5.67
C PRO A 31 6.09 18.37 -6.19
N VAL A 32 6.04 17.67 -7.33
CA VAL A 32 4.79 17.10 -7.86
C VAL A 32 4.27 15.97 -6.98
N VAL A 33 5.15 15.12 -6.45
CA VAL A 33 4.77 14.01 -5.56
C VAL A 33 4.26 14.56 -4.25
N LEU A 34 4.96 15.53 -3.67
CA LEU A 34 4.55 16.20 -2.43
C LEU A 34 3.15 16.84 -2.57
N LYS A 35 2.90 17.59 -3.64
CA LYS A 35 1.58 18.20 -3.91
C LYS A 35 0.47 17.16 -4.00
N LYS A 36 0.71 16.04 -4.69
CA LYS A 36 -0.27 14.95 -4.81
C LYS A 36 -0.51 14.25 -3.49
N ALA A 37 0.54 14.01 -2.70
CA ALA A 37 0.44 13.41 -1.38
C ALA A 37 -0.36 14.28 -0.41
N GLU A 38 -0.13 15.60 -0.42
CA GLU A 38 -0.91 16.55 0.37
C GLU A 38 -2.39 16.59 -0.03
N ALA A 39 -2.67 16.60 -1.35
CA ALA A 39 -4.04 16.57 -1.85
C ALA A 39 -4.77 15.28 -1.43
N ALA A 40 -4.10 14.13 -1.52
CA ALA A 40 -4.63 12.85 -1.08
C ALA A 40 -4.90 12.82 0.43
N ARG A 41 -4.00 13.40 1.25
CA ARG A 41 -4.21 13.52 2.70
C ARG A 41 -5.48 14.31 3.03
N LYS A 42 -5.64 15.51 2.45
CA LYS A 42 -6.85 16.33 2.65
C LYS A 42 -8.13 15.62 2.18
N PHE A 43 -8.04 14.87 1.09
CA PHE A 43 -9.16 14.06 0.61
C PHE A 43 -9.54 12.97 1.62
N LEU A 44 -8.57 12.27 2.20
CA LEU A 44 -8.82 11.20 3.17
C LEU A 44 -9.27 11.74 4.54
N GLU A 45 -8.89 12.95 4.91
CA GLU A 45 -9.42 13.64 6.10
C GLU A 45 -10.92 13.93 5.95
N THR A 46 -11.36 14.31 4.75
CA THR A 46 -12.77 14.61 4.45
C THR A 46 -13.58 13.34 4.12
N HIS A 47 -12.94 12.32 3.56
CA HIS A 47 -13.54 11.07 3.11
C HIS A 47 -12.73 9.90 3.66
N PRO A 48 -12.93 9.53 4.96
CA PRO A 48 -12.15 8.48 5.59
C PRO A 48 -12.38 7.14 4.90
N ILE A 49 -11.32 6.32 4.85
CA ILE A 49 -11.40 4.97 4.28
C ILE A 49 -12.31 4.12 5.17
N PRO A 50 -13.37 3.48 4.63
CA PRO A 50 -14.24 2.61 5.39
C PRO A 50 -13.47 1.49 6.11
N GLU A 51 -13.80 1.24 7.37
CA GLU A 51 -13.06 0.28 8.23
C GLU A 51 -12.97 -1.13 7.66
N HIS A 52 -14.02 -1.58 6.97
CA HIS A 52 -14.05 -2.92 6.37
C HIS A 52 -13.05 -3.11 5.22
N LEU A 53 -12.57 -2.01 4.62
CA LEU A 53 -11.52 -2.03 3.59
C LEU A 53 -10.10 -1.97 4.18
N LEU A 54 -9.96 -1.59 5.44
CA LEU A 54 -8.66 -1.51 6.12
C LEU A 54 -8.15 -2.88 6.61
N LYS A 55 -8.97 -3.93 6.53
CA LYS A 55 -8.56 -5.31 6.90
C LYS A 55 -7.71 -5.92 5.79
N ARG A 56 -6.39 -5.94 6.04
CA ARG A 56 -5.40 -6.72 5.26
C ARG A 56 -5.34 -8.17 5.73
#